data_AF-A0A3S1T3C5-F1
#
_entry.id   AF-A0A3S1T3C5-F1
#
_cell.length_a   1.000
_cell.length_b   1.000
_cell.length_c   1.000
_cell.angle_alpha   90.00
_cell.angle_beta   90.00
_cell.angle_gamma   90.00
#
_symmetry.space_group_name_H-M   'P 1'
#
loop_
_entity.id
_entity.type
_entity.pdbx_description
1 polymer ?
#
loop_
_entity_poly.entity_id
_entity_poly.type
_entity_poly.pdbx_seq_one_letter_code
_entity_poly.pdbx_strand_id
1 'polypeptide(L)' 'MSAKTIERLDGLGPLAERYNVFLLDQFGVLHDGTRPYPGAVAALSALKRAGKTVVL' A
#
# COMPACT_ATOMS: atom_id res chain seq x y z
N MET A 1 19.94 24.33 -3.30
CA MET A 1 18.66 23.59 -3.21
C MET A 1 18.77 22.38 -4.12
N SER A 2 18.89 21.17 -3.58
CA SER A 2 18.87 19.95 -4.43
C SER A 2 17.43 19.69 -4.83
N ALA A 3 17.16 19.60 -6.13
CA ALA A 3 15.82 19.26 -6.61
C ALA A 3 15.52 17.81 -6.21
N LYS A 4 14.43 17.62 -5.46
CA LYS A 4 14.00 16.28 -5.05
C LYS A 4 13.40 15.58 -6.27
N THR A 5 14.06 14.52 -6.76
CA THR A 5 13.54 13.71 -7.87
C THR A 5 12.31 12.94 -7.43
N ILE A 6 11.24 13.00 -8.21
CA ILE A 6 10.02 12.20 -7.99
C ILE A 6 10.19 10.87 -8.72
N GLU A 7 10.12 9.77 -7.98
CA GLU A 7 10.06 8.43 -8.56
C GLU A 7 8.58 8.06 -8.79
N ARG A 8 8.25 7.66 -10.03
CA ARG A 8 6.95 7.08 -10.34
C ARG A 8 7.06 5.56 -10.20
N LEU A 9 6.21 4.98 -9.37
CA LEU A 9 6.11 3.54 -9.18
C LEU A 9 4.88 2.98 -9.88
N ASP A 10 5.03 1.82 -10.51
CA ASP A 10 3.92 1.05 -11.08
C ASP A 10 3.28 0.17 -10.00
N GLY A 11 2.61 0.82 -9.05
CA GLY A 11 1.92 0.18 -7.93
C GLY A 11 2.82 -0.09 -6.71
N LEU A 12 2.35 -0.97 -5.82
CA LEU A 12 2.96 -1.21 -4.50
C LEU A 12 4.11 -2.24 -4.48
N GLY A 13 4.31 -2.98 -5.58
CA GLY A 13 5.31 -4.06 -5.65
C GLY A 13 6.73 -3.61 -5.23
N PRO A 14 7.28 -2.54 -5.83
CA PRO A 14 8.59 -2.02 -5.45
C PRO A 14 8.66 -1.55 -3.99
N LEU A 15 7.55 -1.12 -3.39
CA LEU A 15 7.51 -0.75 -1.97
C LEU A 15 7.53 -1.97 -1.06
N ALA A 16 6.90 -3.07 -1.48
CA ALA A 16 6.94 -4.34 -0.74
C ALA A 16 8.36 -4.90 -0.63
N GLU A 17 9.24 -4.66 -1.60
CA GLU A 17 10.65 -5.04 -1.51
C GLU A 17 11.44 -4.16 -0.52
N ARG A 18 11.08 -2.86 -0.45
CA ARG A 18 11.82 -1.84 0.32
C ARG A 18 11.41 -1.77 1.80
N TYR A 19 10.17 -2.14 2.13
CA TYR A 19 9.60 -1.98 3.46
C TYR A 19 9.01 -3.28 4.02
N ASN A 20 9.09 -3.44 5.34
CA ASN A 20 8.57 -4.61 6.04
C ASN A 20 7.21 -4.34 6.71
N VAL A 21 6.90 -3.08 6.99
CA VAL A 21 5.68 -2.66 7.68
C VAL A 21 4.93 -1.65 6.84
N PHE A 22 3.62 -1.86 6.69
CA PHE A 22 2.68 -0.99 5.98
C PHE A 22 1.62 -0.52 6.97
N LEU A 23 1.69 0.75 7.36
CA LEU A 23 0.61 1.42 8.09
C LEU A 23 -0.30 2.08 7.06
N LEU A 24 -1.57 1.65 7.01
CA LEU A 24 -2.54 2.09 6.02
C LEU A 24 -3.73 2.70 6.76
N ASP A 25 -4.11 3.92 6.37
CA ASP A 25 -5.42 4.46 6.76
C ASP A 25 -6.55 3.65 6.09
N GLN A 26 -7.76 3.75 6.63
CA GLN A 26 -8.92 2.97 6.19
C GLN A 26 -9.86 3.79 5.31
N PHE A 27 -10.35 4.93 5.79
CA PHE A 27 -11.36 5.73 5.10
C PHE A 27 -10.74 6.58 4.01
N GLY A 28 -11.20 6.40 2.76
CA GLY A 28 -10.62 7.09 1.60
C GLY A 28 -9.32 6.46 1.08
N VAL A 29 -8.84 5.39 1.71
CA VAL A 29 -7.66 4.63 1.27
C VAL A 29 -8.02 3.18 0.94
N LEU A 30 -8.68 2.47 1.85
CA LEU A 30 -9.09 1.07 1.63
C LEU A 30 -10.57 0.96 1.28
N HIS A 31 -11.41 1.83 1.81
CA HIS A 31 -12.85 1.81 1.57
C HIS A 31 -13.49 3.20 1.69
N ASP A 32 -14.70 3.31 1.16
CA ASP A 32 -15.57 4.50 1.27
C ASP A 32 -16.49 4.49 2.51
N GLY A 33 -16.37 3.47 3.38
CA GLY A 33 -17.24 3.27 4.55
C GLY A 33 -18.43 2.35 4.28
N THR A 34 -18.69 2.04 3.02
CA THR A 34 -19.69 1.04 2.59
C THR A 34 -19.04 -0.19 1.97
N ARG A 35 -17.96 -0.02 1.19
CA ARG A 35 -17.29 -1.13 0.50
C ARG A 35 -15.79 -0.88 0.30
N PRO A 36 -14.97 -1.95 0.24
CA PRO A 36 -13.57 -1.83 -0.17
C PRO A 36 -13.45 -1.30 -1.61
N TYR A 37 -12.42 -0.51 -1.86
CA TYR A 37 -12.09 -0.11 -3.23
C TYR A 37 -11.60 -1.29 -4.06
N PRO A 38 -11.83 -1.29 -5.39
CA PRO A 38 -11.29 -2.31 -6.27
C PRO A 38 -9.78 -2.49 -6.08
N GLY A 39 -9.36 -3.73 -5.84
CA GLY A 39 -7.95 -4.07 -5.64
C GLY A 39 -7.42 -3.90 -4.22
N ALA A 40 -8.12 -3.20 -3.31
CA ALA A 40 -7.64 -2.99 -1.93
C ALA A 40 -7.43 -4.33 -1.20
N VAL A 41 -8.43 -5.21 -1.21
CA VAL A 41 -8.35 -6.55 -0.59
C VAL A 41 -7.26 -7.41 -1.22
N ALA A 42 -7.12 -7.36 -2.56
CA ALA A 42 -6.09 -8.12 -3.27
C ALA A 42 -4.68 -7.61 -2.93
N ALA A 43 -4.49 -6.30 -2.79
CA ALA A 43 -3.23 -5.69 -2.40
C ALA A 43 -2.82 -6.07 -0.97
N LEU A 44 -3.74 -5.96 0.01
CA LEU A 44 -3.46 -6.39 1.39
C LEU A 44 -3.15 -7.88 1.47
N SER A 45 -3.87 -8.70 0.71
CA SER A 45 -3.63 -10.14 0.62
C SER A 45 -2.24 -10.45 0.03
N ALA A 46 -1.81 -9.70 -0.98
CA ALA A 46 -0.48 -9.81 -1.56
C ALA A 46 0.62 -9.42 -0.56
N LEU A 47 0.47 -8.30 0.16
CA LEU A 47 1.39 -7.87 1.20
C LEU A 47 1.51 -8.92 2.32
N LYS A 48 0.38 -9.47 2.79
CA LYS A 48 0.36 -10.52 3.81
C LYS A 48 1.06 -11.79 3.34
N ARG A 49 0.82 -12.24 2.10
CA ARG A 49 1.51 -13.41 1.51
C ARG A 49 3.01 -13.18 1.34
N ALA A 50 3.43 -11.94 1.09
CA ALA A 50 4.84 -11.54 1.02
C ALA A 50 5.50 -11.38 2.41
N GLY A 51 4.82 -11.79 3.49
CA GLY A 51 5.35 -11.73 4.85
C GLY A 51 5.44 -10.32 5.43
N LYS A 52 4.70 -9.36 4.86
CA LYS A 52 4.70 -7.97 5.34
C LYS A 52 3.74 -7.79 6.49
N THR A 53 4.14 -6.99 7.47
CA THR A 53 3.27 -6.56 8.56
C THR A 53 2.37 -5.44 8.05
N VAL A 54 1.06 -5.60 8.19
CA VAL A 54 0.06 -4.57 7.84
C VAL A 54 -0.64 -4.12 9.12
N VAL A 55 -0.72 -2.81 9.31
CA VAL A 55 -1.42 -2.15 10.42
C VAL A 55 -2.46 -1.19 9.84
N LEU A 56 -3.67 -1.20 10.38
CA LEU A 56 -4.84 -0.42 9.93
C LEU A 56 -5.32 0.56 11.01
#